data_AF-A0A251U5P0-F1
#
_entry.id   AF-A0A251U5P0-F1
#
_cell.length_a   1.000
_cell.length_b   1.000
_cell.length_c   1.000
_cell.angle_alpha   90.00
_cell.angle_beta   90.00
_cell.angle_gamma   90.00
#
_symmetry.space_group_name_H-M   'P 1'
#
loop_
_entity.id
_entity.type
_entity.pdbx_description
1 polymer ?
#
loop_
_entity_poly.entity_id
_entity_poly.type
_entity_poly.pdbx_seq_one_letter_code
_entity_poly.pdbx_strand_id
1 'polypeptide(L)'
;MSSSMASPKMSLKLLIDRKGSRVLFAEAPKEFVDFLFHIFSLPLGTLIEFLGSNQMVGCLGKLKDSIESFDEDCLQSGIKSEDIFNPKTAFNGDIFLLSYDHASSDDQPAGASKAVYMCDNALCSGCDQDDSCASNVTLYANLECPNCRGFMNVKRSVITPNRVAETKEGVKKKKVGYVKKGKTYMVMDDLVVKQIVRLNILRINI
;
A
#
# COMPACT_ATOMS: atom_id res chain seq x y z
N MET A 1 1.30 -30.11 -14.40
CA MET A 1 0.22 -30.06 -13.39
C MET A 1 0.26 -28.68 -12.75
N SER A 2 -0.62 -27.77 -13.17
CA SER A 2 -0.71 -26.41 -12.60
C SER A 2 -1.50 -26.50 -11.30
N SER A 3 -0.87 -26.21 -10.16
CA SER A 3 -1.59 -26.05 -8.91
C SER A 3 -2.38 -24.75 -8.99
N SER A 4 -3.70 -24.86 -8.96
CA SER A 4 -4.60 -23.73 -8.70
C SER A 4 -4.27 -23.20 -7.31
N MET A 5 -3.43 -22.16 -7.22
CA MET A 5 -3.18 -21.43 -5.98
C MET A 5 -4.50 -20.79 -5.54
N ALA A 6 -5.07 -21.29 -4.44
CA ALA A 6 -6.25 -20.71 -3.85
C ALA A 6 -5.94 -19.28 -3.40
N SER A 7 -6.70 -18.31 -3.89
CA SER A 7 -6.67 -16.92 -3.41
C SER A 7 -6.79 -16.90 -1.89
N PRO A 8 -5.97 -16.15 -1.14
CA PRO A 8 -6.08 -16.05 0.31
C PRO A 8 -7.49 -15.61 0.69
N LYS A 9 -8.26 -16.50 1.32
CA LYS A 9 -9.60 -16.18 1.82
C LYS A 9 -9.46 -15.48 3.16
N MET A 10 -9.89 -14.23 3.22
CA MET A 10 -10.06 -13.50 4.46
C MET A 10 -11.43 -13.80 5.06
N SER A 11 -11.47 -14.08 6.36
CA SER A 11 -12.71 -14.29 7.11
C SER A 11 -12.85 -13.26 8.23
N LEU A 12 -14.04 -12.68 8.36
CA LEU A 12 -14.42 -11.78 9.44
C LEU A 12 -15.40 -12.50 10.38
N LYS A 13 -15.35 -12.22 11.67
CA LYS A 13 -16.38 -12.68 12.62
C LYS A 13 -17.30 -11.52 12.95
N LEU A 14 -18.60 -11.69 12.75
CA LEU A 14 -19.59 -10.64 13.01
C LEU A 14 -20.23 -10.85 14.38
N LEU A 15 -20.28 -9.80 15.19
CA LEU A 15 -21.17 -9.75 16.34
C LEU A 15 -22.52 -9.18 15.88
N ILE A 16 -23.59 -9.94 16.07
CA ILE A 16 -24.92 -9.62 15.56
C ILE A 16 -25.90 -9.55 16.74
N ASP A 17 -26.64 -8.45 16.82
CA ASP A 17 -27.82 -8.33 17.65
C ASP A 17 -29.01 -8.94 16.89
N ARG A 18 -29.38 -10.17 17.27
CA ARG A 18 -30.47 -10.92 16.62
C ARG A 18 -31.84 -10.33 16.90
N LYS A 19 -32.04 -9.67 18.05
CA LYS A 19 -33.33 -9.05 18.39
C LYS A 19 -33.53 -7.79 17.56
N GLY A 20 -32.48 -6.98 17.44
CA GLY A 20 -32.46 -5.78 16.60
C GLY A 20 -32.19 -6.03 15.11
N SER A 21 -31.93 -7.28 14.71
CA SER A 21 -31.55 -7.67 13.33
C SER A 21 -30.44 -6.82 12.72
N ARG A 22 -29.39 -6.53 13.50
CA ARG A 22 -28.29 -5.64 13.09
C ARG A 22 -26.92 -6.18 13.45
N VAL A 23 -25.91 -5.85 12.66
CA VAL A 23 -24.50 -6.13 12.96
C VAL A 23 -24.00 -5.03 13.89
N LEU A 24 -23.40 -5.41 15.02
CA LEU A 24 -22.81 -4.46 15.97
C LEU A 24 -21.38 -4.10 15.58
N PHE A 25 -20.57 -5.09 15.26
CA PHE A 25 -19.22 -4.91 14.71
C PHE A 25 -18.70 -6.20 14.08
N ALA A 26 -17.67 -6.06 13.25
CA ALA A 26 -16.86 -7.15 12.74
C ALA A 26 -15.54 -7.23 13.53
N GLU A 27 -15.26 -8.37 14.14
CA GLU A 27 -13.90 -8.73 14.57
C GLU A 27 -13.09 -9.07 13.32
N ALA A 28 -12.07 -8.26 13.06
CA ALA A 28 -11.30 -8.26 11.84
C ALA A 28 -9.82 -8.58 12.10
N PRO A 29 -9.19 -9.38 11.22
CA PRO A 29 -7.76 -9.62 11.27
C PRO A 29 -7.01 -8.38 10.78
N LYS A 30 -5.71 -8.32 11.10
CA LYS A 30 -4.81 -7.23 10.71
C LYS A 30 -4.90 -6.90 9.21
N GLU A 31 -4.94 -7.93 8.38
CA GLU A 31 -4.93 -7.80 6.93
C GLU A 31 -6.14 -7.01 6.41
N PHE A 32 -7.28 -7.08 7.10
CA PHE A 32 -8.50 -6.34 6.72
C PHE A 32 -8.37 -4.87 7.08
N VAL A 33 -7.84 -4.60 8.28
CA VAL A 33 -7.60 -3.23 8.75
C VAL A 33 -6.54 -2.55 7.89
N ASP A 34 -5.48 -3.29 7.54
CA ASP A 34 -4.46 -2.78 6.62
C ASP A 34 -5.07 -2.44 5.26
N PHE A 35 -5.96 -3.29 4.74
CA PHE A 35 -6.71 -3.00 3.53
C PHE A 35 -7.55 -1.72 3.65
N LEU A 36 -8.27 -1.52 4.76
CA LEU A 36 -9.03 -0.29 4.99
C LEU A 36 -8.12 0.95 5.04
N PHE A 37 -7.00 0.87 5.75
CA PHE A 37 -6.06 2.01 5.85
C PHE A 37 -5.38 2.28 4.51
N HIS A 38 -5.18 1.25 3.71
CA HIS A 38 -4.62 1.35 2.37
C HIS A 38 -5.49 2.20 1.41
N ILE A 39 -6.80 2.34 1.67
CA ILE A 39 -7.69 3.22 0.90
C ILE A 39 -7.16 4.66 0.88
N PHE A 40 -6.51 5.12 1.96
CA PHE A 40 -5.93 6.45 2.03
C PHE A 40 -4.54 6.56 1.39
N SER A 41 -3.89 5.45 1.06
CA SER A 41 -2.67 5.52 0.24
C SER A 41 -2.95 5.78 -1.25
N LEU A 42 -4.23 5.75 -1.63
CA LEU A 42 -4.71 6.25 -2.92
C LEU A 42 -4.69 7.79 -2.90
N PRO A 43 -4.83 8.48 -4.05
CA PRO A 43 -5.04 9.94 -4.10
C PRO A 43 -6.18 10.44 -3.18
N LEU A 44 -7.01 9.51 -2.71
CA LEU A 44 -8.03 9.70 -1.72
C LEU A 44 -7.49 10.15 -0.34
N GLY A 45 -6.34 9.68 0.14
CA GLY A 45 -5.79 10.19 1.41
C GLY A 45 -5.44 11.66 1.35
N THR A 46 -4.80 12.08 0.26
CA THR A 46 -4.49 13.49 0.00
C THR A 46 -5.75 14.34 -0.11
N LEU A 47 -6.79 13.84 -0.81
CA LEU A 47 -8.08 14.52 -0.91
C LEU A 47 -8.70 14.75 0.48
N ILE A 48 -8.50 13.80 1.39
CA ILE A 48 -9.12 13.79 2.72
C ILE A 48 -8.34 14.67 3.70
N GLU A 49 -7.03 14.72 3.60
CA GLU A 49 -6.24 15.74 4.29
C GLU A 49 -6.64 17.14 3.85
N PHE A 50 -6.93 17.33 2.56
CA PHE A 50 -7.33 18.64 2.03
C PHE A 50 -8.75 19.06 2.45
N LEU A 51 -9.72 18.15 2.36
CA LEU A 51 -11.12 18.44 2.72
C LEU A 51 -11.39 18.37 4.23
N GLY A 52 -10.61 17.58 4.97
CA GLY A 52 -10.84 17.29 6.39
C GLY A 52 -12.00 16.30 6.63
N SER A 53 -12.00 15.65 7.81
CA SER A 53 -12.92 14.55 8.15
C SER A 53 -14.39 14.95 8.11
N ASN A 54 -14.70 16.17 8.55
CA ASN A 54 -16.07 16.65 8.75
C ASN A 54 -16.81 16.99 7.44
N GLN A 55 -16.08 17.26 6.36
CA GLN A 55 -16.67 17.63 5.06
C GLN A 55 -16.96 16.41 4.18
N MET A 56 -16.56 15.22 4.64
CA MET A 56 -16.68 14.02 3.85
C MET A 56 -17.99 13.27 4.11
N VAL A 57 -18.66 12.89 3.03
CA VAL A 57 -19.91 12.13 3.09
C VAL A 57 -19.62 10.65 3.35
N GLY A 58 -20.34 10.05 4.29
CA GLY A 58 -20.26 8.62 4.60
C GLY A 58 -19.31 8.29 5.75
N CYS A 59 -18.65 7.13 5.66
CA CYS A 59 -17.84 6.54 6.74
C CYS A 59 -16.34 6.91 6.67
N LEU A 60 -15.89 7.50 5.57
CA LEU A 60 -14.47 7.67 5.33
C LEU A 60 -13.82 8.73 6.24
N GLY A 61 -14.58 9.75 6.66
CA GLY A 61 -14.13 10.73 7.64
C GLY A 61 -13.88 10.08 9.00
N LYS A 62 -14.81 9.22 9.44
CA LYS A 62 -14.70 8.47 10.69
C LYS A 62 -13.56 7.45 10.68
N LEU A 63 -13.30 6.83 9.52
CA LEU A 63 -12.16 5.94 9.36
C LEU A 63 -10.84 6.72 9.47
N LYS A 64 -10.76 7.92 8.89
CA LYS A 64 -9.62 8.83 9.05
C LYS A 64 -9.41 9.22 10.52
N ASP A 65 -10.48 9.62 11.21
CA ASP A 65 -10.43 9.92 12.66
C ASP A 65 -9.99 8.70 13.49
N SER A 66 -10.35 7.49 13.06
CA SER A 66 -9.92 6.25 13.71
C SER A 66 -8.41 6.01 13.58
N ILE A 67 -7.82 6.36 12.43
CA ILE A 67 -6.36 6.27 12.19
C ILE A 67 -5.62 7.33 13.01
N GLU A 68 -6.16 8.53 13.11
CA GLU A 68 -5.56 9.63 13.87
C GLU A 68 -5.65 9.40 15.40
N SER A 69 -6.72 8.77 15.87
CA SER A 69 -6.91 8.40 17.28
C SER A 69 -6.36 7.01 17.64
N PHE A 70 -5.76 6.31 16.68
CA PHE A 70 -5.19 4.99 16.91
C PHE A 70 -3.98 5.11 17.83
N ASP A 71 -3.95 4.32 18.90
CA ASP A 71 -2.82 4.28 19.80
C ASP A 71 -1.54 3.90 19.02
N GLU A 72 -0.44 4.63 19.22
CA GLU A 72 0.85 4.38 18.58
C GLU A 72 1.31 2.92 18.82
N ASP A 73 0.88 2.34 19.95
CA ASP A 73 1.14 0.95 20.29
C ASP A 73 0.37 -0.08 19.45
N CYS A 74 -0.52 0.37 18.57
CA CYS A 74 -1.28 -0.46 17.63
C CYS A 74 -0.73 -0.40 16.20
N LEU A 75 -0.06 0.69 15.83
CA LEU A 75 0.62 0.85 14.55
C LEU A 75 1.97 0.15 14.54
N GLN A 76 2.46 -0.22 13.36
CA GLN A 76 3.81 -0.76 13.25
C GLN A 76 4.85 0.32 13.55
N SER A 77 5.92 -0.07 14.25
CA SER A 77 7.03 0.82 14.58
C SER A 77 7.61 1.47 13.32
N GLY A 78 7.63 2.80 13.29
CA GLY A 78 8.11 3.59 12.15
C GLY A 78 7.02 4.04 11.19
N ILE A 79 5.76 3.62 11.36
CA ILE A 79 4.61 4.17 10.66
C ILE A 79 3.96 5.22 11.56
N LYS A 80 3.84 6.44 11.06
CA LYS A 80 3.03 7.47 11.68
C LYS A 80 1.71 7.63 10.94
N SER A 81 0.67 8.09 11.62
CA SER A 81 -0.67 8.22 11.02
C SER A 81 -0.65 9.14 9.79
N GLU A 82 0.16 10.20 9.78
CA GLU A 82 0.33 11.09 8.63
C GLU A 82 0.91 10.38 7.39
N ASP A 83 1.76 9.37 7.57
CA ASP A 83 2.36 8.64 6.45
C ASP A 83 1.34 7.75 5.71
N ILE A 84 0.17 7.49 6.33
CA ILE A 84 -0.92 6.71 5.74
C ILE A 84 -1.70 7.54 4.71
N PHE A 85 -1.85 8.84 4.97
CA PHE A 85 -2.61 9.75 4.10
C PHE A 85 -1.75 10.42 3.02
N ASN A 86 -0.45 10.51 3.26
CA ASN A 86 0.52 11.09 2.33
C ASN A 86 1.65 10.09 2.02
N PRO A 87 1.38 9.09 1.15
CA PRO A 87 2.40 8.12 0.78
C PRO A 87 3.56 8.84 0.06
N LYS A 88 4.73 8.87 0.71
CA LYS A 88 5.96 9.51 0.21
C LYS A 88 6.56 8.83 -1.04
N THR A 89 5.97 7.72 -1.50
CA THR A 89 6.41 6.95 -2.66
C THR A 89 5.41 7.11 -3.79
N ALA A 90 5.90 7.42 -4.99
CA ALA A 90 5.10 7.37 -6.21
C ALA A 90 4.37 6.03 -6.28
N PHE A 91 3.11 6.10 -6.68
CA PHE A 91 2.18 5.00 -6.84
C PHE A 91 2.76 3.94 -7.80
N ASN A 92 3.57 3.03 -7.28
CA ASN A 92 4.05 1.88 -8.02
C ASN A 92 2.98 0.82 -7.84
N GLY A 93 2.28 0.45 -8.92
CA GLY A 93 1.10 -0.43 -8.91
C GLY A 93 1.29 -1.81 -8.24
N ASP A 94 2.52 -2.13 -7.83
CA ASP A 94 2.89 -3.33 -7.08
C ASP A 94 2.56 -3.22 -5.56
N ILE A 95 2.09 -2.06 -5.09
CA ILE A 95 1.76 -1.79 -3.67
C ILE A 95 0.25 -1.86 -3.40
N PHE A 96 -0.59 -2.27 -4.34
CA PHE A 96 -1.96 -2.60 -3.95
C PHE A 96 -1.94 -3.84 -3.04
N LEU A 97 -2.38 -3.69 -1.79
CA LEU A 97 -2.72 -4.83 -0.91
C LEU A 97 -3.75 -5.80 -1.55
N LEU A 98 -4.36 -5.38 -2.66
CA LEU A 98 -5.27 -6.14 -3.52
C LEU A 98 -4.55 -6.93 -4.64
N SER A 99 -3.34 -6.55 -5.03
CA SER A 99 -2.50 -7.32 -5.95
C SER A 99 -1.64 -8.27 -5.13
N TYR A 100 -2.24 -9.36 -4.67
CA TYR A 100 -1.51 -10.46 -4.04
C TYR A 100 -0.70 -11.21 -5.11
N ASP A 101 0.37 -10.60 -5.61
CA ASP A 101 1.38 -11.33 -6.38
C ASP A 101 2.39 -11.92 -5.39
N HIS A 102 2.06 -13.12 -4.90
CA HIS A 102 3.06 -14.03 -4.36
C HIS A 102 3.86 -14.64 -5.53
N ALA A 103 4.68 -13.81 -6.17
CA ALA A 103 5.75 -14.23 -7.06
C ALA A 103 6.96 -13.30 -6.92
N SER A 104 7.33 -12.94 -5.69
CA SER A 104 8.75 -12.75 -5.39
C SER A 104 9.25 -14.10 -4.88
N SER A 105 9.54 -15.00 -5.81
CA SER A 105 10.48 -16.08 -5.52
C SER A 105 11.75 -15.44 -4.96
N ASP A 106 12.24 -16.00 -3.86
CA ASP A 106 13.46 -15.63 -3.17
C ASP A 106 14.63 -15.35 -4.12
N ASP A 107 15.55 -14.52 -3.60
CA ASP A 107 16.83 -14.08 -4.14
C ASP A 107 16.86 -12.73 -4.87
N GLN A 108 16.37 -11.66 -4.23
CA GLN A 108 16.96 -10.35 -4.49
C GLN A 108 17.02 -9.47 -3.23
N PRO A 109 18.20 -8.93 -2.85
CA PRO A 109 18.33 -8.07 -1.69
C PRO A 109 17.49 -6.80 -1.84
N ALA A 110 17.04 -6.27 -0.70
CA ALA A 110 16.52 -4.91 -0.58
C ALA A 110 17.56 -3.94 -1.18
N GLY A 111 17.32 -3.49 -2.42
CA GLY A 111 18.31 -2.75 -3.22
C GLY A 111 18.22 -2.95 -4.73
N ALA A 112 17.35 -3.83 -5.25
CA ALA A 112 17.15 -3.97 -6.69
C ALA A 112 16.44 -2.72 -7.25
N SER A 113 17.20 -1.87 -7.95
CA SER A 113 16.66 -0.76 -8.74
C SER A 113 15.68 -1.29 -9.79
N LYS A 114 14.47 -0.70 -9.87
CA LYS A 114 13.53 -1.01 -10.95
C LYS A 114 14.22 -0.62 -12.26
N ALA A 115 14.31 -1.58 -13.18
CA ALA A 115 14.94 -1.34 -14.46
C ALA A 115 14.01 -0.45 -15.31
N VAL A 116 14.58 0.58 -15.91
CA VAL A 116 13.92 1.38 -16.95
C VAL A 116 14.58 1.08 -18.28
N TYR A 117 13.81 1.14 -19.36
CA TYR A 117 14.27 0.87 -20.71
C TYR A 117 14.27 2.16 -21.53
N MET A 118 15.34 2.35 -22.30
CA MET A 118 15.49 3.44 -23.25
C MET A 118 15.54 2.88 -24.68
N CYS A 119 15.34 3.75 -25.65
CA CYS A 119 15.52 3.41 -27.05
C CYS A 119 17.01 3.14 -27.37
N ASP A 120 17.32 2.12 -28.16
CA ASP A 120 18.68 1.86 -28.65
C ASP A 120 19.27 3.08 -29.38
N ASN A 121 18.43 3.80 -30.15
CA ASN A 121 18.85 4.99 -30.88
C ASN A 121 19.16 6.19 -29.98
N ALA A 122 18.81 6.15 -28.68
CA ALA A 122 19.18 7.19 -27.72
C ALA A 122 20.69 7.28 -27.45
N LEU A 123 21.47 6.27 -27.87
CA LEU A 123 22.93 6.21 -27.70
C LEU A 123 23.71 6.55 -28.97
N CYS A 124 23.01 6.83 -30.07
CA CYS A 124 23.64 7.13 -31.34
C CYS A 124 24.05 8.60 -31.39
N SER A 125 25.37 8.86 -31.40
CA SER A 125 25.95 10.21 -31.48
C SER A 125 26.09 10.74 -32.91
N GLY A 126 25.56 10.04 -33.91
CA GLY A 126 25.80 10.32 -35.33
C GLY A 126 24.58 10.16 -36.24
N CYS A 127 23.37 10.10 -35.71
CA CYS A 127 22.15 10.15 -36.51
C CYS A 127 21.58 11.57 -36.53
N ASP A 128 21.40 12.14 -37.72
CA ASP A 128 20.76 13.45 -38.00
C ASP A 128 19.28 13.54 -37.61
N GLN A 129 18.80 12.63 -36.76
CA GLN A 129 17.42 12.55 -36.32
C GLN A 129 17.34 12.82 -34.82
N ASP A 130 17.01 14.08 -34.52
CA ASP A 130 16.45 14.61 -33.29
C ASP A 130 16.87 13.90 -31.99
N ASP A 131 17.57 14.64 -31.12
CA ASP A 131 17.79 14.38 -29.68
C ASP A 131 16.54 13.91 -28.89
N SER A 132 15.36 13.94 -29.51
CA SER A 132 14.09 13.41 -29.05
C SER A 132 14.10 11.96 -28.58
N CYS A 133 14.91 11.05 -29.14
CA CYS A 133 14.89 9.63 -28.73
C CYS A 133 15.44 9.41 -27.32
N ALA A 134 16.39 10.24 -26.89
CA ALA A 134 16.96 10.20 -25.54
C ALA A 134 15.99 10.66 -24.45
N SER A 135 14.92 11.36 -24.84
CA SER A 135 13.93 11.90 -23.91
C SER A 135 12.88 10.88 -23.46
N ASN A 136 12.78 9.73 -24.14
CA ASN A 136 11.78 8.70 -23.83
C ASN A 136 12.34 7.60 -22.94
N VAL A 137 11.64 7.30 -21.85
CA VAL A 137 11.95 6.22 -20.91
C VAL A 137 10.69 5.43 -20.63
N THR A 138 10.78 4.10 -20.51
CA THR A 138 9.65 3.22 -20.20
C THR A 138 9.99 2.19 -19.12
N LEU A 139 8.98 1.66 -18.44
CA LEU A 139 9.11 0.56 -17.50
C LEU A 139 8.97 -0.82 -18.18
N TYR A 140 8.57 -0.85 -19.45
CA TYR A 140 8.29 -2.08 -20.21
C TYR A 140 9.31 -2.27 -21.32
N ALA A 141 9.95 -3.44 -21.35
CA ALA A 141 10.87 -3.78 -22.43
C ALA A 141 10.14 -3.90 -23.78
N ASN A 142 10.83 -3.54 -24.86
CA ASN A 142 10.37 -3.67 -26.25
C ASN A 142 9.13 -2.84 -26.60
N LEU A 143 8.88 -1.75 -25.88
CA LEU A 143 7.91 -0.74 -26.32
C LEU A 143 8.45 -0.04 -27.58
N GLU A 144 7.57 0.36 -28.50
CA GLU A 144 7.95 1.14 -29.67
C GLU A 144 8.23 2.60 -29.28
N CYS A 145 9.40 3.12 -29.66
CA CYS A 145 9.77 4.51 -29.42
C CYS A 145 8.90 5.42 -30.31
N PRO A 146 8.22 6.44 -29.76
CA PRO A 146 7.32 7.29 -30.55
C PRO A 146 8.05 8.12 -31.61
N ASN A 147 9.37 8.32 -31.48
CA ASN A 147 10.15 9.19 -32.35
C ASN A 147 10.79 8.43 -33.52
N CYS A 148 11.50 7.34 -33.25
CA CYS A 148 12.19 6.56 -34.30
C CYS A 148 11.52 5.24 -34.65
N ARG A 149 10.44 4.85 -33.96
CA ARG A 149 9.77 3.54 -34.07
C ARG A 149 10.67 2.32 -33.76
N GLY A 150 11.87 2.56 -33.23
CA GLY A 150 12.75 1.51 -32.73
C GLY A 150 12.28 0.96 -31.38
N PHE A 151 12.76 -0.22 -31.01
CA PHE A 151 12.39 -0.83 -29.73
C PHE A 151 13.13 -0.19 -28.55
N MET A 152 12.43 -0.08 -27.41
CA MET A 152 12.97 0.36 -26.13
C MET A 152 13.43 -0.85 -25.30
N ASN A 153 14.67 -1.28 -25.51
CA ASN A 153 15.30 -2.47 -24.95
C ASN A 153 16.59 -2.15 -24.16
N VAL A 154 17.08 -0.91 -24.19
CA VAL A 154 18.28 -0.49 -23.43
C VAL A 154 17.96 -0.44 -21.95
N LYS A 155 18.34 -1.47 -21.21
CA LYS A 155 18.16 -1.52 -19.75
C LYS A 155 19.03 -0.47 -19.03
N ARG A 156 18.43 0.24 -18.08
CA ARG A 156 19.05 1.21 -17.18
C ARG A 156 18.55 0.99 -15.75
N SER A 157 19.37 1.35 -14.77
CA SER A 157 19.01 1.31 -13.35
C SER A 157 18.54 2.69 -12.89
N VAL A 158 17.39 2.75 -12.22
CA VAL A 158 16.99 3.97 -11.51
C VAL A 158 17.82 4.11 -10.24
N ILE A 159 18.55 5.21 -10.12
CA ILE A 159 19.26 5.58 -8.89
C ILE A 159 18.31 6.42 -8.06
N THR A 160 17.93 5.93 -6.88
CA THR A 160 17.18 6.73 -5.90
C THR A 160 18.17 7.57 -5.10
N PRO A 161 17.95 8.89 -4.91
CA PRO A 161 18.78 9.69 -4.03
C PRO A 161 18.73 9.12 -2.61
N ASN A 162 19.90 8.91 -1.98
CA ASN A 162 19.98 8.67 -0.55
C ASN A 162 19.44 9.92 0.16
N ARG A 163 18.21 9.86 0.66
CA ARG A 163 17.75 10.84 1.63
C ARG A 163 18.58 10.63 2.91
N VAL A 164 19.24 11.72 3.32
CA VAL A 164 20.02 11.95 4.54
C VAL A 164 20.09 10.79 5.55
N ALA A 165 21.31 10.27 5.75
CA ALA A 165 21.78 9.51 6.90
C ALA A 165 20.75 8.63 7.63
N GLU A 166 20.51 7.42 7.09
CA GLU A 166 20.02 6.31 7.91
C GLU A 166 21.11 5.94 8.92
N THR A 167 20.88 6.28 10.19
CA THR A 167 21.55 5.61 11.30
C THR A 167 21.33 4.11 11.13
N LYS A 168 22.44 3.36 11.17
CA LYS A 168 22.48 1.90 11.05
C LYS A 168 21.57 1.25 12.12
N GLU A 169 20.33 0.96 11.77
CA GLU A 169 19.56 -0.10 12.42
C GLU A 169 19.41 -1.23 11.41
N GLY A 170 19.89 -2.42 11.80
CA GLY A 170 19.91 -3.60 10.96
C GLY A 170 18.55 -3.89 10.33
N VAL A 171 18.59 -4.54 9.17
CA VAL A 171 17.44 -5.01 8.39
C VAL A 171 16.54 -5.90 9.27
N LYS A 172 15.67 -5.25 10.05
CA LYS A 172 14.51 -5.88 10.68
C LYS A 172 13.55 -6.12 9.51
N LYS A 173 13.23 -7.40 9.23
CA LYS A 173 12.23 -7.81 8.24
C LYS A 173 11.10 -6.77 8.21
N LYS A 174 10.92 -6.07 7.08
CA LYS A 174 9.83 -5.11 6.91
C LYS A 174 8.56 -5.83 7.34
N LYS A 175 7.98 -5.41 8.46
CA LYS A 175 6.65 -5.87 8.83
C LYS A 175 5.75 -5.32 7.72
N VAL A 176 5.07 -6.21 7.02
CA VAL A 176 4.18 -5.84 5.91
C VAL A 176 2.89 -5.30 6.52
N GLY A 177 2.41 -4.12 6.10
CA GLY A 177 1.13 -3.52 6.54
C GLY A 177 1.25 -2.39 7.57
N TYR A 178 0.12 -1.84 8.02
CA TYR A 178 0.04 -0.65 8.87
C TYR A 178 -0.05 -0.99 10.36
N VAL A 179 -0.82 -2.01 10.72
CA VAL A 179 -1.11 -2.35 12.13
C VAL A 179 -0.31 -3.56 12.63
N LYS A 180 -0.14 -3.73 13.94
CA LYS A 180 0.67 -4.82 14.52
C LYS A 180 0.01 -6.21 14.35
N LYS A 181 0.80 -7.21 13.94
CA LYS A 181 0.34 -8.61 13.87
C LYS A 181 0.08 -9.17 15.27
N GLY A 182 -0.94 -10.01 15.41
CA GLY A 182 -1.29 -10.66 16.68
C GLY A 182 -2.23 -9.85 17.59
N LYS A 183 -2.66 -8.66 17.14
CA LYS A 183 -3.77 -7.94 17.75
C LYS A 183 -5.06 -8.19 16.94
N THR A 184 -6.19 -8.08 17.61
CA THR A 184 -7.51 -8.19 17.01
C THR A 184 -8.17 -6.83 17.00
N TYR A 185 -8.84 -6.50 15.90
CA TYR A 185 -9.48 -5.21 15.70
C TYR A 185 -10.99 -5.39 15.57
N MET A 186 -11.76 -4.41 16.02
CA MET A 186 -13.18 -4.30 15.71
C MET A 186 -13.36 -3.23 14.62
N VAL A 187 -14.26 -3.51 13.68
CA VAL A 187 -14.70 -2.57 12.65
C VAL A 187 -16.21 -2.41 12.79
N MET A 188 -16.66 -1.18 13.00
CA MET A 188 -18.08 -0.85 13.11
C MET A 188 -18.71 -0.66 11.71
N ASP A 189 -20.04 -0.55 11.66
CA ASP A 189 -20.80 -0.30 10.43
C ASP A 189 -20.44 1.03 9.73
N ASP A 190 -20.00 2.01 10.51
CA ASP A 190 -19.50 3.30 10.05
C ASP A 190 -17.97 3.32 9.80
N LEU A 191 -17.37 2.14 9.62
CA LEU A 191 -15.92 1.89 9.43
C LEU A 191 -15.01 2.41 10.54
N VAL A 192 -15.52 2.80 11.71
CA VAL A 192 -14.66 3.10 12.85
C VAL A 192 -13.89 1.84 13.23
N VAL A 193 -12.56 1.97 13.31
CA VAL A 193 -11.66 0.87 13.67
C VAL A 193 -11.12 1.08 15.07
N LYS A 194 -11.25 0.07 15.93
CA LYS A 194 -10.67 0.10 17.29
C LYS A 194 -9.95 -1.20 17.60
N GLN A 195 -8.89 -1.13 18.39
CA GLN A 195 -8.25 -2.34 18.89
C GLN A 195 -9.13 -3.00 19.97
N ILE A 196 -9.33 -4.31 19.88
CA ILE A 196 -9.95 -5.08 20.96
C ILE A 196 -8.87 -5.30 22.03
N VAL A 197 -9.00 -4.61 23.15
CA VAL A 197 -8.24 -4.93 24.38
C VAL A 197 -9.11 -5.83 25.26
N ARG A 198 -8.52 -6.91 25.80
CA ARG A 198 -9.22 -7.96 26.57
C ARG A 198 -10.04 -7.43 27.76
N LEU A 199 -9.81 -6.18 28.20
CA LEU A 199 -10.53 -5.52 29.29
C LEU A 199 -11.89 -4.90 28.86
N ASN A 200 -12.11 -4.65 27.56
CA ASN A 200 -13.31 -3.96 27.08
C ASN A 200 -14.45 -4.89 26.64
N ILE A 201 -14.23 -6.21 26.65
CA ILE A 201 -15.33 -7.17 26.58
C ILE A 201 -15.78 -7.39 28.02
N LEU A 202 -16.50 -6.41 28.58
CA LEU A 202 -17.45 -6.74 29.62
C LEU A 202 -18.34 -7.83 29.03
N ARG A 203 -18.29 -9.03 29.60
CA ARG A 203 -19.23 -10.10 29.29
C ARG A 203 -20.63 -9.54 29.53
N ILE A 204 -21.26 -9.01 28.49
CA ILE A 204 -22.70 -8.80 28.49
C ILE A 204 -23.27 -10.19 28.38
N ASN A 205 -23.50 -10.81 29.53
CA ASN A 205 -24.40 -11.94 29.63
C ASN A 205 -25.79 -11.39 29.28
N ILE A 206 -26.25 -11.69 28.08
CA ILE A 206 -27.63 -11.43 27.63
C ILE A 206 -28.54 -12.48 28.26
#